data_AF-A0A4P6PC07-F1
#
_entry.id   AF-A0A4P6PC07-F1
#
_cell.length_a   1.000
_cell.length_b   1.000
_cell.length_c   1.000
_cell.angle_alpha   90.00
_cell.angle_beta   90.00
_cell.angle_gamma   90.00
#
_symmetry.space_group_name_H-M   'P 1'
#
loop_
_entity.id
_entity.type
_entity.pdbx_description
1 polymer ?
#
loop_
_entity_poly.entity_id
_entity_poly.type
_entity_poly.pdbx_seq_one_letter_code
_entity_poly.pdbx_strand_id
1 'polypeptide(L)'
;MNISAVSMNGSDQTGLQDHQKLKEACDGVEGMFLKILLKEGMQGMLENAEGHSGSALSYALEQTADQMARESDIGIAENIYAKLSANL
;
A
#
# COMPACT_ATOMS: atom_id res chain seq x y z
N MET A 1 39.21 21.24 -24.36
CA MET A 1 38.98 20.50 -23.10
C MET A 1 37.73 19.67 -23.30
N ASN A 2 37.90 18.34 -23.36
CA ASN A 2 36.86 17.38 -23.68
C ASN A 2 36.19 16.95 -22.37
N ILE A 3 34.95 17.39 -22.13
CA ILE A 3 34.16 16.91 -20.98
C ILE A 3 33.31 15.78 -21.53
N SER A 4 33.80 14.56 -21.35
CA SER A 4 33.06 13.34 -21.61
C SER A 4 31.75 13.38 -20.82
N ALA A 5 30.62 13.39 -21.54
CA ALA A 5 29.34 13.04 -20.97
C ALA A 5 29.46 11.58 -20.48
N VAL A 6 29.55 11.39 -19.17
CA VAL A 6 29.37 10.08 -18.54
C VAL A 6 27.92 9.68 -18.83
N SER A 7 27.75 8.84 -19.84
CA SER A 7 26.54 8.09 -20.09
C SER A 7 26.32 7.17 -18.88
N MET A 8 25.47 7.60 -17.94
CA MET A 8 24.98 6.73 -16.88
C MET A 8 24.16 5.63 -17.55
N ASN A 9 24.74 4.43 -17.55
CA ASN A 9 24.22 3.21 -18.13
C ASN A 9 22.78 2.93 -17.65
N GLY A 10 21.92 2.49 -18.57
CA GLY A 10 20.51 2.17 -18.34
C GLY A 10 20.20 1.00 -17.39
N SER A 11 21.17 0.51 -16.63
CA SER A 11 21.01 -0.53 -15.61
C SER A 11 20.65 0.01 -14.22
N ASP A 12 21.03 1.26 -13.90
CA ASP A 12 20.71 1.86 -12.59
C ASP A 12 19.25 2.36 -12.52
N GLN A 13 18.67 2.74 -13.66
CA GLN A 13 17.27 3.19 -13.72
C GLN A 13 16.28 2.04 -13.50
N THR A 14 16.59 0.83 -13.98
CA THR A 14 15.74 -0.35 -13.79
C THR A 14 15.67 -0.78 -12.33
N GLY A 15 16.81 -0.78 -11.61
CA GLY A 15 16.83 -1.12 -10.18
C GLY A 15 16.02 -0.14 -9.33
N LEU A 16 16.19 1.17 -9.56
CA LEU A 16 15.40 2.21 -8.88
C LEU A 16 13.91 2.09 -9.16
N GLN A 17 13.52 1.76 -10.39
CA GLN A 17 12.14 1.58 -10.77
C GLN A 17 11.50 0.33 -10.12
N ASP A 18 12.26 -0.75 -9.97
CA ASP A 18 11.78 -1.98 -9.35
C ASP A 18 11.63 -1.83 -7.82
N HIS A 19 12.54 -1.10 -7.17
CA HIS A 19 12.38 -0.72 -5.75
C HIS A 19 11.12 0.12 -5.52
N GLN A 20 10.83 1.07 -6.42
CA GLN A 20 9.65 1.91 -6.29
C GLN A 20 8.35 1.12 -6.46
N LYS A 21 8.28 0.24 -7.47
CA LYS A 21 7.13 -0.66 -7.64
C LYS A 21 6.94 -1.60 -6.45
N LEU A 22 8.03 -2.13 -5.90
CA LEU A 22 7.96 -3.00 -4.72
C LEU A 22 7.42 -2.25 -3.52
N LYS A 23 7.86 -1.00 -3.30
CA LYS A 23 7.35 -0.16 -2.23
C LYS A 23 5.85 0.10 -2.39
N GLU A 24 5.41 0.51 -3.58
CA GLU A 24 3.99 0.72 -3.88
C GLU A 24 3.15 -0.55 -3.66
N ALA A 25 3.69 -1.72 -4.00
CA ALA A 25 3.03 -2.99 -3.73
C ALA A 25 2.91 -3.28 -2.21
N CYS A 26 3.93 -2.96 -1.42
CA CYS A 26 3.89 -3.11 0.04
C CYS A 26 2.85 -2.17 0.67
N ASP A 27 2.79 -0.91 0.23
CA ASP A 27 1.79 0.06 0.67
C ASP A 27 0.37 -0.44 0.34
N GLY A 28 0.18 -1.04 -0.85
CA GLY A 28 -1.08 -1.66 -1.24
C GLY A 28 -1.48 -2.86 -0.38
N VAL A 29 -0.51 -3.65 0.09
CA VAL A 29 -0.77 -4.78 1.01
C VAL A 29 -1.23 -4.30 2.38
N GLU A 30 -0.62 -3.25 2.92
CA GLU A 30 -1.04 -2.66 4.20
C GLU A 30 -2.48 -2.11 4.11
N GLY A 31 -2.81 -1.40 3.02
CA GLY A 31 -4.19 -0.96 2.76
C GLY A 31 -5.19 -2.10 2.67
N MET A 32 -4.84 -3.18 1.96
CA MET A 32 -5.69 -4.36 1.89
C MET A 32 -5.88 -5.00 3.28
N PHE A 33 -4.81 -5.10 4.07
CA PHE A 33 -4.87 -5.68 5.41
C PHE A 33 -5.76 -4.85 6.34
N LEU A 34 -5.60 -3.53 6.36
CA LEU A 34 -6.45 -2.63 7.16
C LEU A 34 -7.90 -2.69 6.75
N LYS A 35 -8.17 -2.79 5.44
CA LYS A 35 -9.52 -2.96 4.90
C LYS A 35 -10.19 -4.23 5.40
N ILE A 36 -9.46 -5.35 5.42
CA ILE A 36 -9.96 -6.60 5.97
C ILE A 36 -10.26 -6.42 7.46
N LEU A 37 -9.31 -5.92 8.26
CA LEU A 37 -9.50 -5.76 9.70
C LEU A 37 -10.70 -4.86 10.05
N LEU A 38 -10.89 -3.75 9.33
CA LEU A 38 -12.01 -2.85 9.56
C LEU A 38 -13.35 -3.49 9.20
N LYS A 39 -13.42 -4.20 8.07
CA LYS A 39 -14.66 -4.87 7.63
C LYS A 39 -15.02 -6.05 8.54
N GLU A 40 -14.06 -6.87 8.92
CA GLU A 40 -14.25 -7.98 9.87
C GLU A 40 -14.63 -7.46 11.27
N GLY A 41 -13.93 -6.42 11.75
CA GLY A 41 -14.22 -5.79 13.04
C GLY A 41 -15.62 -5.16 13.11
N MET A 42 -16.16 -4.71 11.97
CA MET A 42 -17.50 -4.15 11.86
C MET A 42 -18.53 -5.08 11.20
N GLN A 43 -18.19 -6.35 11.02
CA GLN A 43 -19.06 -7.31 10.33
C GLN A 43 -20.44 -7.39 10.97
N GLY A 44 -20.51 -7.47 12.31
CA GLY A 44 -21.79 -7.49 13.02
C GLY A 44 -22.63 -6.20 12.81
N MET A 45 -22.00 -5.05 12.57
CA MET A 45 -22.73 -3.82 12.22
C MET A 45 -23.16 -3.82 10.75
N LEU A 46 -22.32 -4.33 9.86
CA LEU A 46 -22.62 -4.47 8.43
C LEU A 46 -23.77 -5.43 8.18
N GLU A 47 -23.82 -6.55 8.91
CA GLU A 47 -24.90 -7.54 8.82
C GLU A 47 -26.24 -7.01 9.34
N ASN A 48 -26.21 -6.09 10.31
CA ASN A 48 -27.39 -5.44 10.86
C ASN A 48 -27.81 -4.16 10.10
N ALA A 49 -26.99 -3.70 9.14
CA ALA A 49 -27.28 -2.51 8.34
C ALA A 49 -28.05 -2.89 7.07
N GLU A 50 -29.36 -2.61 7.03
CA GLU A 50 -30.19 -2.98 5.89
C GLU A 50 -30.02 -2.06 4.67
N GLY A 51 -30.07 -2.67 3.48
CA GLY A 51 -30.19 -1.97 2.20
C GLY A 51 -29.06 -0.98 1.90
N HIS A 52 -29.43 0.28 1.61
CA HIS A 52 -28.50 1.34 1.21
C HIS A 52 -27.52 1.74 2.33
N SER A 53 -27.86 1.48 3.59
CA SER A 53 -27.01 1.82 4.73
C SER A 53 -25.82 0.86 4.88
N GLY A 54 -26.01 -0.43 4.59
CA GLY A 54 -24.94 -1.42 4.64
C GLY A 54 -23.89 -1.22 3.55
N SER A 55 -24.33 -0.89 2.32
CA SER A 55 -23.41 -0.61 1.21
C SER A 55 -22.65 0.71 1.42
N ALA A 56 -23.31 1.76 1.92
CA ALA A 56 -22.66 3.02 2.27
C ALA A 56 -21.64 2.84 3.41
N LEU A 57 -21.97 2.05 4.44
CA LEU A 57 -21.05 1.72 5.53
C LEU A 57 -19.85 0.92 5.04
N SER A 58 -20.08 -0.10 4.20
CA SER A 58 -18.99 -0.87 3.59
C SER A 58 -18.07 0.04 2.78
N TYR A 59 -18.59 0.93 1.95
CA TYR A 59 -17.79 1.87 1.18
C TYR A 59 -16.99 2.83 2.07
N ALA A 60 -17.62 3.37 3.11
CA ALA A 60 -16.97 4.26 4.07
C ALA A 60 -15.79 3.57 4.79
N LEU A 61 -15.95 2.28 5.13
CA LEU A 61 -14.87 1.49 5.73
C LEU A 61 -13.70 1.28 4.79
N GLU A 62 -13.97 1.03 3.51
CA GLU A 62 -12.92 0.89 2.50
C GLU A 62 -12.15 2.19 2.31
N GLN A 63 -12.84 3.33 2.21
CA GLN A 63 -12.18 4.63 2.10
C GLN A 63 -11.37 4.98 3.36
N THR A 64 -11.89 4.64 4.53
CA THR A 64 -11.18 4.85 5.80
C THR A 64 -9.92 3.99 5.84
N ALA A 65 -9.99 2.73 5.42
CA ALA A 65 -8.83 1.84 5.35
C ALA A 65 -7.75 2.36 4.40
N ASP A 66 -8.16 2.79 3.21
CA ASP A 66 -7.25 3.33 2.19
C ASP A 66 -6.59 4.62 2.67
N GLN A 67 -7.33 5.47 3.37
CA GLN A 67 -6.79 6.70 3.95
C GLN A 67 -5.86 6.42 5.12
N MET A 68 -6.23 5.50 6.00
CA MET A 68 -5.34 5.03 7.07
C MET A 68 -4.06 4.51 6.47
N ALA A 69 -4.07 3.61 5.49
CA ALA A 69 -2.84 3.08 4.89
C ALA A 69 -1.91 4.15 4.31
N ARG A 70 -2.46 5.23 3.73
CA ARG A 70 -1.66 6.35 3.19
C ARG A 70 -1.09 7.27 4.27
N GLU A 71 -1.79 7.41 5.40
CA GLU A 71 -1.46 8.33 6.49
C GLU A 71 -0.82 7.62 7.69
N SER A 72 -0.72 6.30 7.65
CA SER A 72 -0.41 5.43 8.77
C SER A 72 1.09 5.29 8.97
N ASP A 73 1.54 5.51 10.21
CA ASP A 73 2.85 5.08 10.72
C ASP A 73 2.82 3.65 11.32
N ILE A 74 1.80 2.82 10.99
CA ILE A 74 1.68 1.43 11.51
C ILE A 74 2.90 0.60 11.10
N GLY A 75 3.55 0.92 9.97
CA GLY A 75 4.86 0.40 9.63
C GLY A 75 4.83 -1.03 9.10
N ILE A 76 3.67 -1.56 8.70
CA ILE A 76 3.58 -2.92 8.13
C ILE A 76 4.18 -2.91 6.73
N ALA A 77 3.85 -1.92 5.90
CA ALA A 77 4.41 -1.79 4.56
C ALA A 77 5.94 -1.67 4.60
N GLU A 78 6.49 -0.84 5.49
CA GLU A 78 7.94 -0.67 5.69
C GLU A 78 8.61 -1.96 6.14
N ASN A 79 8.01 -2.70 7.07
CA ASN A 79 8.56 -3.96 7.54
C ASN A 79 8.58 -5.02 6.43
N ILE A 80 7.49 -5.13 5.64
CA ILE A 80 7.41 -6.05 4.50
C ILE A 80 8.45 -5.65 3.46
N TYR A 81 8.52 -4.37 3.11
CA TYR A 81 9.50 -3.84 2.16
C TYR A 81 10.93 -4.13 2.61
N ALA A 82 11.28 -3.87 3.88
CA ALA A 82 12.62 -4.11 4.41
C ALA A 82 13.01 -5.60 4.35
N LYS A 83 12.05 -6.52 4.57
CA LYS A 83 12.29 -7.96 4.48
C LYS A 83 12.45 -8.44 3.03
N LEU A 84 11.66 -7.91 2.11
CA LEU A 84 11.70 -8.30 0.70
C LEU A 84 12.91 -7.71 -0.03
N SER A 85 13.21 -6.43 0.21
CA SER A 85 14.34 -5.73 -0.40
C SER A 85 15.71 -6.21 0.07
N ALA A 86 15.80 -6.82 1.27
CA ALA A 86 17.05 -7.44 1.73
C ALA A 86 17.50 -8.65 0.88
N ASN A 87 16.64 -9.16 -0.01
CA ASN A 87 16.91 -10.29 -0.89
C ASN A 87 17.01 -9.90 -2.39
N LEU A 88 16.96 -8.60 -2.70
CA LEU A 88 17.15 -8.05 -4.04
C LEU A 88 18.57 -7.49 -4.19
#